data_AF-A0A7V9ARW6-F1
#
_entry.id   AF-A0A7V9ARW6-F1
#
_cell.length_a   1.000
_cell.length_b   1.000
_cell.length_c   1.000
_cell.angle_alpha   90.00
_cell.angle_beta   90.00
_cell.angle_gamma   90.00
#
_symmetry.space_group_name_H-M   'P 1'
#
loop_
_entity.id
_entity.type
_entity.pdbx_description
1 polymer ?
#
loop_
_entity_poly.entity_id
_entity_poly.type
_entity_poly.pdbx_seq_one_letter_code
_entity_poly.pdbx_strand_id
1 'polypeptide(L)' 'MSLAAAAAGADGVMVETHPAPEEAICDGPQALRAEDFSDYMRRLEQAAALAGKELQPVA' A
#
# COMPACT_ATOMS: atom_id res chain seq x y z
N MET A 1 -2.22 -3.99 7.59
CA MET A 1 -2.54 -5.35 7.09
C MET A 1 -1.81 -5.70 5.81
N SER A 2 -1.74 -4.79 4.84
CA SER A 2 -1.11 -5.02 3.53
C SER A 2 0.33 -5.55 3.56
N LEU A 3 1.20 -5.06 4.45
CA LEU A 3 2.58 -5.58 4.56
C LEU A 3 2.62 -7.07 4.95
N ALA A 4 1.75 -7.48 5.87
CA ALA A 4 1.64 -8.89 6.26
C ALA A 4 1.08 -9.74 5.10
N ALA A 5 0.09 -9.21 4.37
CA ALA A 5 -0.43 -9.89 3.19
C ALA A 5 0.64 -10.07 2.10
N ALA A 6 1.45 -9.03 1.85
CA ALA A 6 2.56 -9.09 0.90
C ALA A 6 3.62 -10.12 1.32
N ALA A 7 4.04 -10.09 2.60
CA ALA A 7 4.98 -11.06 3.15
C ALA A 7 4.44 -12.51 3.19
N ALA A 8 3.12 -12.67 3.26
CA ALA A 8 2.46 -13.97 3.15
C ALA A 8 2.32 -14.46 1.70
N GLY A 9 2.70 -13.65 0.70
CA GLY A 9 2.64 -14.01 -0.71
C GLY A 9 1.30 -13.71 -1.38
N ALA A 10 0.59 -12.66 -0.99
CA ALA A 10 -0.55 -12.15 -1.77
C ALA A 10 -0.10 -11.73 -3.18
N ASP A 11 -0.99 -11.85 -4.18
CA ASP A 11 -0.70 -11.41 -5.57
C ASP A 11 -0.86 -9.91 -5.77
N GLY A 12 -1.60 -9.26 -4.88
CA GLY A 12 -1.79 -7.81 -4.89
C GLY A 12 -2.47 -7.32 -3.63
N VAL A 13 -2.46 -6.00 -3.47
CA VAL A 13 -3.21 -5.29 -2.43
C VAL A 13 -3.88 -4.07 -3.05
N MET A 14 -5.06 -3.72 -2.57
CA MET A 14 -5.74 -2.47 -2.94
C MET A 14 -5.62 -1.51 -1.77
N VAL A 15 -5.27 -0.26 -2.06
CA VAL A 15 -4.97 0.77 -1.05
C VAL A 15 -5.68 2.05 -1.46
N GLU A 16 -6.47 2.59 -0.55
CA GLU A 16 -7.11 3.89 -0.72
C GLU A 16 -6.18 5.00 -0.25
N THR A 17 -6.14 6.10 -0.99
CA THR A 17 -5.32 7.26 -0.65
C THR A 17 -6.14 8.53 -0.74
N HIS A 18 -5.81 9.52 0.10
CA HIS A 18 -6.43 10.85 0.02
C HIS A 18 -5.40 11.93 0.44
N PRO A 19 -5.37 13.11 -0.20
CA PRO A 19 -4.48 14.20 0.22
C PRO A 19 -4.78 14.72 1.64
N ALA A 20 -6.06 14.77 2.00
CA ALA A 20 -6.54 15.19 3.32
C ALA A 20 -7.60 14.20 3.84
N PRO A 21 -7.22 13.04 4.41
CA PRO A 21 -8.16 11.97 4.79
C PRO A 21 -9.33 12.44 5.67
N GLU A 22 -9.11 13.47 6.50
CA GLU A 22 -10.10 14.16 7.33
C GLU A 22 -11.24 14.84 6.54
N GLU A 23 -11.00 15.18 5.27
CA GLU A 23 -11.99 15.78 4.37
C GLU A 23 -12.63 14.76 3.42
N ALA A 24 -12.24 13.48 3.50
CA ALA A 24 -12.75 12.46 2.61
C ALA A 24 -14.25 12.22 2.87
N ILE A 25 -15.06 12.31 1.79
CA ILE A 25 -16.52 12.11 1.83
C ILE A 25 -16.88 10.70 2.31
N CYS A 26 -16.05 9.73 1.93
CA CYS A 26 -16.13 8.34 2.35
C CYS A 26 -14.73 7.89 2.75
N ASP A 27 -14.68 7.01 3.72
CA ASP A 27 -13.50 6.22 4.02
C ASP A 27 -12.20 6.94 4.46
N GLY A 28 -12.32 8.17 4.97
CA GLY A 28 -11.19 8.94 5.51
C GLY A 28 -10.28 8.17 6.50
N PRO A 29 -10.80 7.54 7.56
CA PRO A 29 -9.96 6.87 8.55
C PRO A 29 -9.12 5.67 8.04
N GLN A 30 -9.46 5.06 6.91
CA GLN A 30 -8.63 4.01 6.29
C GLN A 30 -7.74 4.50 5.15
N ALA A 31 -8.00 5.70 4.61
CA ALA A 31 -7.22 6.26 3.53
C ALA A 31 -5.80 6.62 4.01
N LEU A 32 -4.79 6.17 3.28
CA LEU A 32 -3.42 6.62 3.48
C LEU A 32 -3.29 8.07 2.99
N ARG A 33 -2.52 8.91 3.70
CA ARG A 33 -2.17 10.23 3.17
C ARG A 33 -1.37 10.06 1.88
N ALA A 34 -1.77 10.78 0.83
CA ALA A 34 -1.16 10.63 -0.49
C ALA A 34 0.36 10.89 -0.48
N GLU A 35 0.83 11.82 0.35
CA GLU A 35 2.27 12.13 0.52
C GLU A 35 3.08 10.95 1.09
N ASP A 36 2.47 10.09 1.90
CA ASP A 36 3.12 8.92 2.51
C ASP A 36 3.15 7.70 1.56
N PHE A 37 2.50 7.77 0.40
CA PHE A 37 2.32 6.63 -0.49
C PHE A 37 3.66 6.08 -1.03
N SER A 38 4.61 6.96 -1.36
CA SER A 38 5.93 6.53 -1.83
C SER A 38 6.69 5.74 -0.76
N ASP A 39 6.56 6.12 0.49
CA ASP A 39 7.22 5.47 1.63
C ASP A 39 6.55 4.13 1.95
N TYR A 40 5.22 4.10 1.87
CA TYR A 40 4.42 2.89 1.95
C TYR A 40 4.83 1.87 0.88
N MET A 41 4.99 2.29 -0.37
CA MET A 41 5.39 1.39 -1.48
C MET A 41 6.76 0.76 -1.26
N ARG A 42 7.75 1.50 -0.76
CA ARG A 42 9.08 0.95 -0.42
C ARG A 42 8.99 -0.13 0.65
N ARG A 43 8.14 0.07 1.66
CA ARG A 43 7.90 -0.95 2.72
C ARG A 43 7.16 -2.16 2.17
N LEU A 44 6.22 -1.96 1.26
CA LEU A 44 5.46 -3.02 0.62
C LEU A 44 6.36 -3.90 -0.25
N GLU A 45 7.27 -3.30 -1.01
CA GLU A 45 8.28 -4.00 -1.83
C GLU A 45 9.19 -4.88 -0.96
N GLN A 46 9.71 -4.32 0.14
CA GLN A 46 10.51 -5.07 1.11
C GLN A 46 9.75 -6.26 1.71
N ALA A 47 8.46 -6.09 1.99
CA ALA A 47 7.61 -7.16 2.51
C ALA A 47 7.35 -8.25 1.45
N ALA A 48 7.02 -7.86 0.21
CA ALA A 48 6.79 -8.79 -0.89
C ALA A 48 8.04 -9.65 -1.21
N ALA A 49 9.23 -9.06 -1.10
CA ALA A 49 10.50 -9.75 -1.30
C ALA A 49 10.69 -10.95 -0.34
N LEU A 50 10.12 -10.90 0.87
CA LEU A 50 10.16 -12.03 1.82
C LEU A 50 9.44 -13.28 1.29
N ALA A 51 8.43 -13.08 0.44
CA ALA A 51 7.70 -14.14 -0.24
C ALA A 51 8.31 -14.50 -1.62
N GLY A 52 9.47 -13.93 -1.96
CA GLY A 52 10.08 -14.07 -3.29
C GLY A 52 9.29 -13.40 -4.41
N LYS A 53 8.45 -12.40 -4.08
CA LYS A 53 7.66 -11.63 -5.05
C LYS A 53 8.29 -10.26 -5.31
N GLU A 54 8.07 -9.75 -6.52
CA GLU A 54 8.51 -8.43 -6.97
C GLU A 54 7.30 -7.61 -7.42
N LEU A 55 7.31 -6.31 -7.12
CA LEU A 55 6.27 -5.40 -7.61
C LEU A 55 6.56 -5.06 -9.06
N GLN A 56 5.58 -5.27 -9.94
CA GLN A 56 5.73 -4.87 -11.34
C GLN A 56 5.60 -3.36 -11.47
N PRO A 57 6.55 -2.67 -12.12
CA PRO A 57 6.35 -1.28 -12.50
C PRO A 57 5.18 -1.19 -13.49
N VAL A 58 4.33 -0.19 -13.30
CA VAL A 58 3.29 0.12 -14.28
C VAL A 58 3.96 0.85 -15.44
N ALA A 59 3.88 0.26 -16.64
CA ALA A 59 4.40 0.83 -17.88
C ALA A 59 3.59 2.05 -18.35
#